data_AF-A0A1E1WQ85-F1
#
_entry.id   AF-A0A1E1WQ85-F1
#
_cell.length_a   1.000
_cell.length_b   1.000
_cell.length_c   1.000
_cell.angle_alpha   90.00
_cell.angle_beta   90.00
_cell.angle_gamma   90.00
#
_symmetry.space_group_name_H-M   'P 1'
#
loop_
_entity.id
_entity.type
_entity.pdbx_description
1 polymer ?
#
loop_
_entity_poly.entity_id
_entity_poly.type
_entity_poly.pdbx_seq_one_letter_code
_entity_poly.pdbx_strand_id
1 'polypeptide(L)'
;MWHEARKQERMIRGMIVDYRRRAERRKDFYEKIKAEPTQFLQLHGRPCKIHLDPTVAAAGEGPAIMMPWQGDTNNMIDRFDVRAHLDYIPDVRNPDVPPDKLSPEERQCNYERYRIIAQNAFLGISEDKFLQQLAIEEQFGVTIEEKEMQKERLHEKKGTGAAIGYNYNDPGAQPSCSNGSSALLTLL
;
A
#
# COMPACT_ATOMS: atom_id res chain seq x y z
N MET A 1 19.17 52.61 43.22
CA MET A 1 17.93 51.82 43.37
C MET A 1 17.05 51.76 42.11
N TRP A 2 16.58 52.87 41.51
CA TRP A 2 15.66 52.80 40.35
C TRP A 2 16.29 52.22 39.07
N HIS A 3 17.53 52.58 38.74
CA HIS A 3 18.21 52.08 37.53
C HIS A 3 18.46 50.57 37.54
N GLU A 4 18.72 49.98 38.72
CA GLU A 4 18.90 48.54 38.88
C GLU A 4 17.57 47.80 38.72
N ALA A 5 16.50 48.30 39.31
CA ALA A 5 15.15 47.75 39.12
C ALA A 5 14.75 47.74 37.63
N ARG A 6 15.03 48.82 36.90
CA ARG A 6 14.74 48.94 35.47
C ARG A 6 15.61 48.01 34.61
N LYS A 7 16.84 47.70 35.05
CA LYS A 7 17.73 46.71 34.42
C LYS A 7 17.20 45.28 34.63
N GLN A 8 16.75 44.96 35.84
CA GLN A 8 16.12 43.67 36.15
C GLN A 8 14.81 43.48 35.35
N GLU A 9 13.98 44.52 35.27
CA GLU A 9 12.75 44.50 34.49
C GLU A 9 13.00 44.21 33.00
N ARG A 10 14.03 44.82 32.41
CA ARG A 10 14.42 44.56 31.01
C ARG A 10 14.90 43.12 30.81
N MET A 11 15.67 42.58 31.76
CA MET A 11 16.14 41.19 31.72
C MET A 11 14.98 40.20 31.80
N ILE A 12 14.04 40.41 32.73
CA ILE A 12 12.87 39.54 32.91
C ILE A 12 11.99 39.58 31.66
N ARG A 13 11.75 40.76 31.07
CA ARG A 13 10.96 40.88 29.82
C ARG A 13 11.61 40.15 28.65
N GLY A 14 12.93 40.25 28.49
CA GLY A 14 13.66 39.48 27.47
C GLY A 14 13.52 37.98 27.68
N MET A 15 13.66 37.53 28.94
CA MET A 15 13.52 36.13 29.31
C MET A 15 12.10 35.58 29.01
N ILE A 16 11.05 36.37 29.24
CA ILE A 16 9.66 36.00 28.92
C ILE A 16 9.47 35.81 27.40
N VAL A 17 9.98 36.73 26.59
CA VAL A 17 9.90 36.64 25.12
C VAL A 17 10.64 35.41 24.61
N ASP A 18 11.83 35.14 25.14
CA ASP A 18 12.61 33.96 24.78
C ASP A 18 11.93 32.65 25.18
N TYR A 19 11.30 32.60 26.36
CA TYR A 19 10.51 31.43 26.77
C TYR A 19 9.32 31.20 25.85
N ARG A 20 8.60 32.26 25.48
CA ARG A 20 7.49 32.17 24.52
C ARG A 20 7.96 31.63 23.16
N ARG A 21 9.02 32.21 22.61
CA ARG A 21 9.59 31.79 21.31
C ARG A 21 10.13 30.37 21.35
N ARG A 22 10.67 29.93 22.49
CA ARG A 22 11.12 28.55 22.70
C ARG A 22 9.94 27.58 22.83
N ALA A 23 8.86 27.99 23.49
CA ALA A 23 7.63 27.22 23.58
C ALA A 23 6.95 27.06 22.21
N GLU A 24 6.87 28.14 21.41
CA GLU A 24 6.36 28.12 20.04
C GLU A 24 7.17 27.15 19.17
N ARG A 25 8.51 27.25 19.17
CA ARG A 25 9.34 26.28 18.42
C ARG A 25 9.16 24.82 18.86
N ARG A 26 8.96 24.56 20.16
CA ARG A 26 8.66 23.20 20.65
C ARG A 26 7.30 22.76 20.15
N LYS A 27 6.29 23.62 20.23
CA LYS A 27 4.95 23.35 19.73
C LYS A 27 4.98 23.02 18.24
N ASP A 28 5.63 23.85 17.42
CA ASP A 28 5.76 23.63 15.97
C ASP A 28 6.50 22.33 15.65
N PHE A 29 7.53 21.99 16.42
CA PHE A 29 8.23 20.71 16.27
C PHE A 29 7.30 19.54 16.57
N TYR A 30 6.62 19.56 17.72
CA TYR A 30 5.70 18.49 18.11
C TYR A 30 4.50 18.39 17.16
N GLU A 31 3.93 19.50 16.68
CA GLU A 31 2.83 19.47 15.70
C GLU A 31 3.26 18.86 14.37
N LYS A 32 4.52 19.03 13.93
CA LYS A 32 5.05 18.38 12.73
C LYS A 32 5.23 16.88 12.87
N ILE A 33 5.60 16.39 14.06
CA ILE A 33 5.82 14.97 14.31
C ILE A 33 4.61 14.26 14.92
N LYS A 34 3.56 15.00 15.30
CA LYS A 34 2.33 14.46 15.86
C LYS A 34 1.51 13.88 14.72
N ALA A 35 1.72 12.60 14.44
CA ALA A 35 0.83 11.82 13.61
C ALA A 35 -0.59 11.79 14.22
N GLU A 36 -1.60 11.65 13.36
CA GLU A 36 -2.98 11.47 13.82
C GLU A 36 -3.07 10.18 14.65
N PRO A 37 -3.60 10.20 15.88
CA PRO A 37 -3.65 9.01 16.75
C PRO A 37 -4.52 7.89 16.16
N THR A 38 -5.40 8.20 15.21
CA THR A 38 -6.20 7.23 14.46
C THR A 38 -5.48 6.64 13.25
N GLN A 39 -4.30 7.15 12.87
CA GLN A 39 -3.54 6.66 11.72
C GLN A 39 -3.08 5.20 11.88
N PHE A 40 -2.93 4.74 13.12
CA PHE A 40 -2.60 3.35 13.46
C PHE A 40 -3.80 2.54 13.97
N LEU A 41 -5.00 3.14 14.02
CA LEU A 41 -6.20 2.44 14.47
C LEU A 41 -6.68 1.53 13.33
N GLN A 42 -6.45 0.24 13.49
CA GLN A 42 -6.94 -0.78 12.57
C GLN A 42 -8.22 -1.42 13.11
N LEU A 43 -9.29 -1.37 12.32
CA LEU A 43 -10.53 -2.07 12.61
C LEU A 43 -10.65 -3.25 11.64
N HIS A 44 -10.37 -4.45 12.16
CA HIS A 44 -10.54 -5.70 11.41
C HIS A 44 -11.89 -6.32 11.78
N GLY A 45 -12.78 -6.45 10.80
CA GLY A 45 -14.08 -7.11 10.97
C GLY A 45 -14.08 -8.49 10.34
N ARG A 46 -14.49 -9.51 11.09
CA ARG A 46 -14.86 -10.81 10.52
C ARG A 46 -16.38 -10.95 10.56
N PRO A 47 -17.04 -11.39 9.47
CA PRO A 47 -18.44 -11.75 9.53
C PRO A 47 -18.63 -12.79 10.64
N CYS A 48 -19.44 -12.46 11.63
CA CYS A 48 -19.77 -13.37 12.72
C CYS A 48 -21.27 -13.36 12.97
N LYS A 49 -21.80 -14.51 13.34
CA LYS A 49 -23.21 -14.64 13.71
C LYS A 49 -23.36 -14.26 15.17
N ILE A 50 -24.11 -13.19 15.44
CA ILE A 50 -24.32 -12.70 16.80
C ILE A 50 -25.50 -13.45 17.42
N HIS A 51 -25.23 -14.18 18.49
CA HIS A 51 -26.24 -14.83 19.31
C HIS A 51 -26.46 -14.00 20.58
N LEU A 52 -27.69 -13.53 20.81
CA LEU A 52 -28.05 -12.74 22.00
C LEU A 52 -28.08 -13.60 23.28
N ASP A 53 -28.44 -14.87 23.15
CA ASP A 53 -28.49 -15.84 24.25
C ASP A 53 -27.15 -16.58 24.37
N PRO A 54 -26.45 -16.48 25.52
CA PRO A 54 -25.19 -17.18 25.76
C PRO A 54 -25.31 -18.71 25.64
N THR A 55 -26.46 -19.29 25.96
CA THR A 55 -26.67 -20.75 25.88
C THR A 55 -26.75 -21.21 24.42
N VAL A 56 -27.41 -20.42 23.57
CA VAL A 56 -27.46 -20.65 22.12
C VAL A 56 -26.09 -20.45 21.49
N ALA A 57 -25.34 -19.45 21.92
CA ALA A 57 -23.97 -19.20 21.45
C ALA A 57 -23.04 -20.39 21.78
N ALA A 58 -23.05 -20.85 23.03
CA ALA A 58 -22.24 -21.98 23.47
C ALA A 58 -22.63 -23.29 22.77
N ALA A 59 -23.92 -23.49 22.49
CA ALA A 59 -24.40 -24.63 21.72
C ALA A 59 -23.93 -24.58 20.25
N GLY A 60 -23.93 -23.40 19.62
CA GLY A 60 -23.50 -23.21 18.23
C GLY A 60 -22.00 -23.41 18.01
N GLU A 61 -21.18 -23.05 18.98
CA GLU A 61 -19.71 -23.26 18.96
C GLU A 61 -19.27 -24.61 19.55
N GLY A 62 -20.23 -25.45 19.95
CA GLY A 62 -19.95 -26.74 20.57
C GLY A 62 -19.31 -27.74 19.59
N PRO A 63 -18.52 -28.70 20.07
CA PRO A 63 -17.89 -29.73 19.24
C PRO A 63 -18.90 -30.68 18.57
N ALA A 64 -20.16 -30.64 19.00
CA ALA A 64 -21.26 -31.37 18.38
C ALA A 64 -21.85 -30.65 17.14
N ILE A 65 -21.56 -29.35 16.96
CA ILE A 65 -22.02 -28.52 15.84
C ILE A 65 -20.85 -28.15 14.92
N MET A 66 -19.67 -27.87 15.47
CA MET A 66 -18.51 -27.47 14.70
C MET A 66 -17.62 -28.67 14.34
N MET A 67 -17.12 -28.71 13.11
CA MET A 67 -16.23 -29.76 12.61
C MET A 67 -15.02 -29.16 11.85
N PRO A 68 -13.85 -29.81 11.87
CA PRO A 68 -12.66 -29.31 11.16
C PRO A 68 -12.86 -29.39 9.65
N TRP A 69 -12.61 -28.28 8.95
CA TRP A 69 -12.67 -28.23 7.49
C TRP A 69 -11.44 -28.90 6.89
N GLN A 70 -11.64 -29.92 6.04
CA GLN A 70 -10.54 -30.68 5.42
C GLN A 70 -9.51 -31.23 6.43
N GLY A 71 -9.93 -31.47 7.69
CA GLY A 71 -9.05 -31.92 8.77
C GLY A 71 -8.25 -30.82 9.48
N ASP A 72 -8.36 -29.55 9.07
CA ASP A 72 -7.71 -28.43 9.74
C ASP A 72 -8.52 -27.97 10.95
N THR A 73 -7.95 -28.10 12.15
CA THR A 73 -8.58 -27.70 13.42
C THR A 73 -8.64 -26.18 13.63
N ASN A 74 -7.85 -25.40 12.89
CA ASN A 74 -7.88 -23.94 12.95
C ASN A 74 -8.97 -23.35 12.05
N ASN A 75 -9.55 -24.17 11.18
CA ASN A 75 -10.59 -23.78 10.24
C ASN A 75 -11.84 -24.64 10.48
N MET A 76 -12.71 -24.18 11.38
CA MET A 76 -13.91 -24.92 11.75
C MET A 76 -15.11 -24.48 10.91
N ILE A 77 -15.94 -25.43 10.51
CA ILE A 77 -17.21 -25.18 9.81
C ILE A 77 -18.37 -25.84 10.56
N ASP A 78 -19.58 -25.32 10.33
CA ASP A 78 -20.81 -25.95 10.83
C ASP A 78 -20.97 -27.32 10.18
N ARG A 79 -21.33 -28.34 10.97
CA ARG A 79 -21.66 -29.69 10.49
C ARG A 79 -22.81 -29.71 9.50
N PHE A 80 -23.68 -28.70 9.54
CA PHE A 80 -24.79 -28.52 8.61
C PHE A 80 -24.42 -27.66 7.41
N ASP A 81 -23.20 -27.12 7.35
CA ASP A 81 -22.67 -26.51 6.12
C ASP A 81 -22.62 -27.58 5.02
N VAL A 82 -23.15 -27.26 3.84
CA VAL A 82 -23.21 -28.19 2.70
C VAL A 82 -21.83 -28.74 2.36
N ARG A 83 -20.79 -27.94 2.58
CA ARG A 83 -19.40 -28.32 2.35
C ARG A 83 -18.96 -29.50 3.22
N ALA A 84 -19.46 -29.62 4.45
CA ALA A 84 -19.14 -30.74 5.35
C ALA A 84 -19.58 -32.11 4.82
N HIS A 85 -20.51 -32.12 3.86
CA HIS A 85 -21.07 -33.34 3.26
C HIS A 85 -20.43 -33.69 1.92
N LEU A 86 -19.41 -32.94 1.49
CA LEU A 86 -18.66 -33.25 0.28
C LEU A 86 -17.61 -34.32 0.59
N ASP A 87 -17.80 -35.53 0.07
CA ASP A 87 -16.82 -36.63 0.19
C ASP A 87 -15.51 -36.33 -0.54
N TYR A 88 -15.60 -35.53 -1.60
CA TYR A 88 -14.47 -35.14 -2.44
C TYR A 88 -14.63 -33.70 -2.91
N ILE A 89 -13.58 -32.91 -2.70
CA ILE A 89 -13.47 -31.56 -3.24
C ILE A 89 -12.40 -31.63 -4.33
N PRO A 90 -12.77 -31.41 -5.60
CA PRO A 90 -11.79 -31.41 -6.66
C PRO A 90 -10.81 -30.27 -6.48
N ASP A 91 -9.53 -30.56 -6.69
CA ASP A 91 -8.52 -29.50 -6.79
C ASP A 91 -8.91 -28.50 -7.86
N VAL A 92 -8.79 -27.21 -7.53
CA VAL A 92 -8.97 -26.13 -8.49
C VAL A 92 -7.83 -26.20 -9.49
N ARG A 93 -8.07 -26.83 -10.63
CA ARG A 93 -7.15 -26.83 -11.77
C ARG A 93 -7.37 -25.54 -12.55
N ASN A 94 -6.46 -24.57 -12.39
CA ASN A 94 -6.37 -23.50 -13.36
C ASN A 94 -5.78 -24.08 -14.66
N PRO A 95 -6.52 -24.08 -15.78
CA PRO A 95 -5.97 -24.54 -17.04
C PRO A 95 -4.80 -23.65 -17.43
N ASP A 96 -3.67 -24.26 -17.78
CA ASP A 96 -2.56 -23.55 -18.41
C ASP A 96 -2.96 -23.25 -19.85
N VAL A 97 -3.59 -22.08 -20.03
CA VAL A 97 -4.03 -21.60 -21.34
C VAL A 97 -2.86 -20.83 -21.96
N PRO A 98 -2.31 -21.31 -23.10
CA PRO A 98 -1.25 -20.60 -23.79
C PRO A 98 -1.67 -19.16 -24.10
N PRO A 99 -0.75 -18.17 -24.05
CA PRO A 99 -1.05 -16.77 -24.32
C PRO A 99 -1.73 -16.54 -25.69
N ASP A 100 -1.42 -17.38 -26.67
CA ASP A 100 -1.94 -17.30 -28.04
C ASP A 100 -3.42 -17.69 -28.15
N LYS A 101 -3.97 -18.38 -27.14
CA LYS A 101 -5.38 -18.77 -27.08
C LYS A 101 -6.25 -17.77 -26.33
N LEU A 102 -5.64 -16.79 -25.66
CA LEU A 102 -6.34 -15.75 -24.92
C LEU A 102 -6.68 -14.58 -25.84
N SER A 103 -7.86 -14.00 -25.65
CA SER A 103 -8.21 -12.74 -26.32
C SER A 103 -7.25 -11.62 -25.88
N PRO A 104 -7.11 -10.54 -26.67
CA PRO A 104 -6.35 -9.36 -26.27
C PRO A 104 -6.77 -8.81 -24.91
N GLU A 105 -8.07 -8.78 -24.62
CA GLU A 105 -8.65 -8.33 -23.36
C GLU A 105 -8.29 -9.26 -22.20
N GLU A 106 -8.38 -10.58 -22.41
CA GLU A 106 -7.99 -11.58 -21.40
C GLU A 106 -6.50 -11.51 -21.07
N ARG A 107 -5.66 -11.28 -22.09
CA ARG A 107 -4.23 -11.04 -21.90
C ARG A 107 -3.97 -9.79 -21.08
N GLN A 108 -4.68 -8.70 -21.35
CA GLN A 108 -4.56 -7.46 -20.58
C GLN A 108 -4.99 -7.66 -19.12
N CYS A 109 -6.11 -8.35 -18.90
CA CYS A 109 -6.59 -8.71 -17.56
C CYS A 109 -5.57 -9.56 -16.80
N ASN A 110 -4.96 -10.55 -17.46
CA ASN A 110 -3.91 -11.38 -16.86
C ASN A 110 -2.66 -10.55 -16.54
N TYR A 111 -2.25 -9.63 -17.42
CA TYR A 111 -1.15 -8.73 -17.12
C TYR A 111 -1.43 -7.88 -15.88
N GLU A 112 -2.58 -7.22 -15.79
CA GLU A 112 -2.91 -6.41 -14.60
C GLU A 112 -3.00 -7.27 -13.33
N ARG A 113 -3.52 -8.51 -13.43
CA ARG A 113 -3.56 -9.47 -12.31
C ARG A 113 -2.17 -9.79 -11.77
N TYR A 114 -1.19 -9.99 -12.65
CA TYR A 114 0.17 -10.41 -12.28
C TYR A 114 1.21 -9.29 -12.35
N ARG A 115 0.77 -8.05 -12.56
CA ARG A 115 1.63 -6.90 -12.85
C ARG A 115 2.73 -6.70 -11.81
N ILE A 116 2.36 -6.74 -10.53
CA ILE A 116 3.30 -6.54 -9.42
C ILE A 116 4.35 -7.65 -9.39
N ILE A 117 3.94 -8.90 -9.60
CA ILE A 117 4.83 -10.06 -9.63
C ILE A 117 5.83 -9.92 -10.78
N ALA A 118 5.36 -9.56 -11.98
CA ALA A 118 6.21 -9.33 -13.14
C ALA A 118 7.21 -8.19 -12.91
N GLN A 119 6.78 -7.09 -12.29
CA GLN A 119 7.64 -5.96 -11.94
C GLN A 119 8.69 -6.35 -10.90
N ASN A 120 8.31 -7.08 -9.86
CA ASN A 120 9.23 -7.52 -8.81
C ASN A 120 10.27 -8.51 -9.36
N ALA A 121 9.86 -9.42 -10.23
CA ALA A 121 10.76 -10.34 -10.92
C ALA A 121 11.78 -9.58 -11.79
N PHE A 122 11.33 -8.58 -12.55
CA PHE A 122 12.22 -7.71 -13.34
C PHE A 122 13.20 -6.92 -12.48
N LEU A 123 12.74 -6.45 -11.31
CA LEU A 123 13.55 -5.67 -10.36
C LEU A 123 14.44 -6.54 -9.45
N GLY A 124 14.35 -7.86 -9.53
CA GLY A 124 15.09 -8.79 -8.66
C GLY A 124 14.67 -8.70 -7.19
N ILE A 125 13.43 -8.26 -6.91
CA ILE A 125 12.89 -8.22 -5.56
C ILE A 125 12.39 -9.62 -5.22
N SER A 126 12.98 -10.24 -4.20
CA SER A 126 12.55 -11.54 -3.69
C SER A 126 11.17 -11.44 -3.03
N GLU A 127 10.36 -12.47 -3.18
CA GLU A 127 9.01 -12.56 -2.62
C GLU A 127 8.96 -12.24 -1.12
N ASP A 128 9.83 -12.85 -0.31
CA ASP A 128 9.90 -12.62 1.14
C ASP A 128 10.05 -11.15 1.52
N LYS A 129 10.88 -10.40 0.77
CA LYS A 129 11.10 -8.98 1.02
C LYS A 129 9.86 -8.16 0.68
N PHE A 130 9.19 -8.50 -0.41
CA PHE A 130 7.98 -7.81 -0.82
C PHE A 130 6.81 -8.12 0.13
N LEU A 131 6.66 -9.36 0.58
CA LEU A 131 5.66 -9.75 1.58
C LEU A 131 5.91 -9.08 2.93
N GLN A 132 7.17 -8.98 3.35
CA GLN A 132 7.52 -8.23 4.56
C GLN A 132 7.16 -6.75 4.43
N GLN A 133 7.46 -6.14 3.29
CA GLN A 133 7.06 -4.77 3.00
C GLN A 133 5.54 -4.62 3.01
N LEU A 134 4.82 -5.52 2.35
CA LEU A 134 3.35 -5.53 2.33
C LEU A 134 2.77 -5.62 3.75
N ALA A 135 3.31 -6.50 4.59
CA ALA A 135 2.87 -6.64 5.97
C ALA A 135 3.08 -5.38 6.80
N ILE A 136 4.20 -4.69 6.60
CA ILE A 136 4.49 -3.40 7.26
C ILE A 136 3.52 -2.32 6.74
N GLU A 137 3.32 -2.24 5.43
CA GLU A 137 2.38 -1.28 4.81
C GLU A 137 0.93 -1.55 5.26
N GLU A 138 0.53 -2.81 5.40
CA GLU A 138 -0.78 -3.17 5.91
C GLU A 138 -0.93 -2.82 7.39
N GLN A 139 0.10 -2.99 8.22
CA GLN A 139 0.06 -2.72 9.67
C GLN A 139 0.18 -1.24 10.04
N PHE A 140 0.96 -0.47 9.29
CA PHE A 140 1.32 0.90 9.64
C PHE A 140 0.87 1.93 8.60
N GLY A 141 0.31 1.48 7.47
CA GLY A 141 0.07 2.30 6.30
C GLY A 141 1.38 2.64 5.58
N VAL A 142 1.27 3.24 4.39
CA VAL A 142 2.45 3.82 3.73
C VAL A 142 2.75 5.16 4.39
N THR A 143 3.93 5.29 5.00
CA THR A 143 4.34 6.59 5.55
C THR A 143 4.45 7.62 4.43
N ILE A 144 4.18 8.90 4.74
CA ILE A 144 4.26 9.98 3.74
C ILE A 144 5.67 10.02 3.13
N GLU A 145 6.69 9.78 3.95
CA GLU A 145 8.10 9.72 3.55
C GLU A 145 8.38 8.57 2.57
N GLU A 146 7.80 7.38 2.79
CA GLU A 146 7.94 6.26 1.84
C GLU A 146 7.20 6.51 0.52
N LYS A 147 6.03 7.17 0.57
CA LYS A 147 5.32 7.61 -0.65
C LYS A 147 6.13 8.59 -1.47
N GLU A 148 6.79 9.54 -0.82
CA GLU A 148 7.65 10.53 -1.49
C GLU A 148 8.93 9.87 -2.04
N MET A 149 9.60 9.00 -1.28
CA MET A 149 10.75 8.23 -1.78
C MET A 149 10.40 7.32 -2.97
N GLN A 150 9.25 6.64 -2.94
CA GLN A 150 8.82 5.80 -4.05
C GLN A 150 8.56 6.63 -5.30
N LYS A 151 7.97 7.83 -5.15
CA LYS A 151 7.75 8.78 -6.24
C LYS A 151 9.08 9.30 -6.80
N GLU A 152 10.05 9.63 -5.96
CA GLU A 152 11.39 10.05 -6.40
C GLU A 152 12.12 8.92 -7.16
N ARG A 153 12.09 7.68 -6.67
CA ARG A 153 12.70 6.53 -7.37
C ARG A 153 12.04 6.21 -8.71
N LEU A 154 10.73 6.43 -8.83
CA LEU A 154 9.99 6.32 -10.10
C LEU A 154 10.36 7.46 -11.07
N HIS A 155 10.61 8.66 -10.56
CA HIS A 155 11.05 9.81 -11.35
C HIS A 155 12.53 9.70 -11.78
N GLU A 156 13.43 9.19 -10.93
CA GLU A 156 14.84 8.96 -11.28
C GLU A 156 15.01 7.87 -12.35
N LYS A 157 14.17 6.83 -12.33
CA LYS A 157 14.18 5.79 -13.39
C LYS A 157 13.50 6.22 -14.67
N LYS A 158 12.71 7.30 -14.65
CA LYS A 158 12.25 7.99 -15.86
C LYS A 158 13.42 8.86 -16.34
N GLY A 159 14.45 8.20 -16.88
CA GLY A 159 15.59 8.86 -17.50
C GLY A 159 15.11 9.96 -18.43
N THR A 160 15.92 11.02 -18.55
CA THR A 160 15.75 12.24 -19.36
C THR A 160 15.24 11.96 -20.78
N GLY A 161 13.96 11.59 -20.90
CA GLY A 161 13.25 11.51 -22.16
C GLY A 161 13.05 12.95 -22.59
N ALA A 162 13.69 13.31 -23.70
CA ALA A 162 13.63 14.65 -24.26
C ALA A 162 12.18 15.14 -24.27
N ALA A 163 11.88 16.13 -23.44
CA ALA A 163 10.61 16.81 -23.50
C ALA A 163 10.55 17.50 -24.87
N ILE A 164 9.68 17.01 -25.76
CA ILE A 164 9.41 17.69 -27.02
C ILE A 164 8.65 18.96 -26.68
N GLY A 165 9.38 20.07 -26.61
CA GLY A 165 8.80 21.39 -26.39
C GLY A 165 8.01 21.81 -27.63
N TYR A 166 6.68 21.75 -27.56
CA TYR A 166 5.83 22.38 -28.57
C TYR A 166 5.78 23.89 -28.31
N ASN A 167 6.32 24.68 -29.23
CA ASN A 167 6.19 26.13 -29.23
C ASN A 167 5.04 26.53 -30.17
N TYR A 168 3.96 27.06 -29.62
CA TYR A 168 2.76 27.46 -30.38
C TYR A 168 2.86 28.85 -31.03
N ASN A 169 3.98 29.56 -30.88
CA ASN A 169 4.15 30.91 -31.43
C ASN A 169 4.88 30.97 -32.79
N ASP A 170 5.18 29.84 -33.41
CA ASP A 170 5.82 29.82 -34.74
C ASP A 170 4.90 29.17 -35.79
N PRO A 171 4.29 29.95 -36.70
CA PRO A 171 3.40 29.43 -37.74
C PRO A 171 4.13 28.64 -38.85
N GLY A 172 5.44 28.41 -38.74
CA GLY A 172 6.25 27.67 -39.71
C GLY A 172 6.82 26.32 -39.25
N ALA A 173 6.61 25.88 -38.00
CA ALA A 173 7.25 24.67 -37.50
C ALA A 173 6.60 23.37 -38.05
N GLN A 174 7.26 22.71 -39.00
CA GLN A 174 6.88 21.36 -39.43
C GLN A 174 7.33 20.31 -38.40
N PRO A 175 6.52 19.27 -38.13
CA PRO A 175 6.93 18.18 -37.25
C PRO A 175 8.07 17.39 -37.90
N SER A 176 9.18 17.21 -37.18
CA SER A 176 10.26 16.33 -37.60
C SER A 176 9.76 14.88 -37.59
N CYS A 177 9.49 14.33 -38.77
CA CYS A 177 9.29 12.90 -38.95
C CYS A 177 10.64 12.19 -38.76
N SER A 178 10.83 11.54 -37.61
CA SER A 178 11.91 10.58 -37.46
C SER A 178 11.62 9.37 -38.33
N ASN A 179 12.31 9.26 -39.47
CA ASN A 179 12.35 8.05 -40.28
C ASN A 179 12.90 6.90 -39.42
N GLY A 180 12.03 5.99 -39.00
CA GLY A 180 12.45 4.70 -38.43
C GLY A 180 13.08 3.85 -39.53
N SER A 181 14.39 3.62 -39.45
CA SER A 181 15.06 2.60 -40.24
C SER A 181 14.44 1.24 -39.92
N SER A 182 13.83 0.63 -40.94
CA SER A 182 13.45 -0.79 -40.95
C SER A 182 14.72 -1.64 -40.78
N ALA A 183 14.93 -2.15 -39.57
CA ALA A 183 15.88 -3.22 -39.33
C ALA A 183 15.12 -4.55 -39.39
N LEU A 184 15.16 -5.17 -40.57
CA LEU A 184 14.89 -6.59 -40.75
C LEU A 184 15.81 -7.39 -39.83
N LEU A 185 15.27 -7.95 -38.74
CA LEU A 185 15.93 -9.02 -38.00
C LEU A 185 15.56 -10.35 -38.67
N THR A 186 16.35 -10.71 -39.67
CA THR A 186 16.55 -12.10 -40.06
C THR A 186 17.70 -12.63 -39.20
N LEU A 187 17.49 -13.73 -38.47
CA LEU A 187 18.42 -14.88 -38.38
C LEU A 187 17.98 -15.88 -37.29
N LEU A 188 17.84 -17.13 -37.77
CA LEU A 188 18.08 -18.45 -37.15
C LEU A 188 17.35 -18.83 -35.86
#